data_AF-A0A1Y0I5G9-F1
#
_entry.id   AF-A0A1Y0I5G9-F1
#
_cell.length_a   1.000
_cell.length_b   1.000
_cell.length_c   1.000
_cell.angle_alpha   90.00
_cell.angle_beta   90.00
_cell.angle_gamma   90.00
#
_symmetry.space_group_name_H-M   'P 1'
#
loop_
_entity.id
_entity.type
_entity.pdbx_description
1 polymer ?
#
loop_
_entity_poly.entity_id
_entity_poly.type
_entity_poly.pdbx_seq_one_letter_code
_entity_poly.pdbx_strand_id
1 'polypeptide(L)'
;MIYRFLSKLAIQERLEAFPVPGLGKEGCLRWGIGTVYYEDKMVRTSHQHEIEGIEFFQAPQINTISSPVGLNLRLNQGKETELLPDIWGVNSQLFVSDRVKSVVEMIDTMHHEYIPIQWIDYLGKPIRTETNYYWFNQRRFLSIEPLSRIAKCEELGFYPLDLEEDFLARIIDTPSVRETLERLPIWQHCRMNVEAHHCKNLKYRCIVYLNQVMVDALRKNDVVGMDLFTRSNGQGEESLSVLASSLPSRCD
;
A
#
# COMPACT_ATOMS: atom_id res chain seq x y z
N MET A 1 7.28 -14.45 -8.81
CA MET A 1 5.85 -14.33 -8.47
C MET A 1 5.55 -12.91 -7.96
N ILE A 2 4.38 -12.37 -8.32
CA ILE A 2 3.87 -11.07 -7.83
C ILE A 2 2.68 -11.34 -6.91
N TYR A 3 2.64 -10.66 -5.78
CA TYR A 3 1.54 -10.68 -4.82
C TYR A 3 0.91 -9.29 -4.75
N ARG A 4 -0.40 -9.23 -4.65
CA ARG A 4 -1.16 -8.00 -4.41
C ARG A 4 -1.62 -7.99 -2.96
N PHE A 5 -1.11 -7.06 -2.17
CA PHE A 5 -1.62 -6.74 -0.85
C PHE A 5 -2.66 -5.62 -0.94
N LEU A 6 -3.83 -5.81 -0.32
CA LEU A 6 -4.86 -4.79 -0.17
C LEU A 6 -5.30 -4.76 1.29
N SER A 7 -4.99 -3.67 2.02
CA SER A 7 -5.49 -3.54 3.38
C SER A 7 -7.00 -3.27 3.41
N LYS A 8 -7.73 -4.11 4.15
CA LYS A 8 -9.20 -4.04 4.31
C LYS A 8 -9.68 -3.57 5.69
N LEU A 9 -8.78 -3.33 6.65
CA LEU A 9 -9.16 -3.16 8.07
C LEU A 9 -9.89 -1.85 8.41
N ALA A 10 -9.80 -0.83 7.56
CA ALA A 10 -10.45 0.46 7.81
C ALA A 10 -11.95 0.54 7.60
N ILE A 11 -12.52 -0.46 6.93
CA ILE A 11 -13.98 -0.54 6.70
C ILE A 11 -14.63 -1.47 7.72
N GLN A 12 -13.84 -2.01 8.66
CA GLN A 12 -14.33 -2.86 9.73
C GLN A 12 -14.47 -2.05 11.00
N GLU A 13 -15.63 -2.21 11.64
CA GLU A 13 -16.04 -1.76 12.97
C GLU A 13 -15.07 -2.19 14.12
N ARG A 14 -13.95 -2.85 13.81
CA ARG A 14 -12.94 -3.34 14.75
C ARG A 14 -11.88 -2.28 15.08
N LEU A 15 -11.42 -1.54 14.07
CA LEU A 15 -10.40 -0.50 14.22
C LEU A 15 -10.84 0.71 13.40
N GLU A 16 -11.82 1.46 13.92
CA GLU A 16 -12.09 2.80 13.39
C GLU A 16 -10.98 3.73 13.85
N ALA A 17 -9.90 3.65 13.12
CA ALA A 17 -8.71 4.45 13.27
C ALA A 17 -8.84 5.66 12.38
N PHE A 18 -8.98 6.86 12.93
CA PHE A 18 -8.79 8.06 12.13
C PHE A 18 -7.54 8.79 12.60
N PRO A 19 -6.77 9.31 11.64
CA PRO A 19 -5.71 10.22 11.98
C PRO A 19 -6.22 11.39 12.86
N VAL A 20 -5.41 11.99 13.73
CA VAL A 20 -5.74 13.30 14.33
C VAL A 20 -4.48 14.15 14.46
N PRO A 21 -4.60 15.49 14.48
CA PRO A 21 -3.48 16.37 14.82
C PRO A 21 -2.89 16.02 16.19
N GLY A 22 -1.57 16.20 16.33
CA GLY A 22 -0.89 16.05 17.62
C GLY A 22 -1.48 16.96 18.70
N LEU A 23 -1.46 16.50 19.96
CA LEU A 23 -1.92 17.29 21.12
C LEU A 23 -1.23 18.67 21.17
N GLY A 24 -2.01 19.74 21.34
CA GLY A 24 -1.49 21.11 21.37
C GLY A 24 -1.20 21.75 20.01
N LYS A 25 -1.45 21.05 18.89
CA LYS A 25 -1.38 21.59 17.52
C LYS A 25 -2.76 21.95 16.98
N GLU A 26 -3.59 22.59 17.81
CA GLU A 26 -4.86 23.16 17.37
C GLU A 26 -4.57 24.34 16.44
N GLY A 27 -4.93 24.21 15.15
CA GLY A 27 -5.06 25.38 14.27
C GLY A 27 -4.50 25.29 12.86
N CYS A 28 -3.51 24.43 12.55
CA CYS A 28 -2.88 24.50 11.21
C CYS A 28 -2.38 23.19 10.59
N LEU A 29 -2.49 22.03 11.26
CA LEU A 29 -2.33 20.76 10.55
C LEU A 29 -3.59 20.52 9.72
N ARG A 30 -3.75 21.26 8.60
CA ARG A 30 -4.73 20.86 7.61
C ARG A 30 -4.31 19.48 7.14
N TRP A 31 -5.12 18.52 7.53
CA TRP A 31 -5.37 17.28 6.82
C TRP A 31 -4.97 17.36 5.35
N GLY A 32 -3.84 16.74 5.01
CA GLY A 32 -3.34 16.70 3.64
C GLY A 32 -2.37 17.81 3.21
N ILE A 33 -1.92 18.74 4.05
CA ILE A 33 -0.75 19.56 3.71
C ILE A 33 0.47 18.63 3.65
N GLY A 34 0.77 18.20 2.43
CA GLY A 34 1.80 17.23 2.10
C GLY A 34 1.33 16.17 1.12
N THR A 35 0.07 15.74 1.23
CA THR A 35 -0.53 14.76 0.33
C THR A 35 -1.49 15.37 -0.71
N VAL A 36 -1.90 16.62 -0.52
CA VAL A 36 -2.58 17.41 -1.55
C VAL A 36 -1.59 17.61 -2.69
N TYR A 37 -1.98 17.15 -3.89
CA TYR A 37 -1.11 17.10 -5.06
C TYR A 37 0.16 16.26 -4.82
N TYR A 38 0.05 15.18 -4.04
CA TYR A 38 1.20 14.29 -3.78
C TYR A 38 1.74 13.67 -5.05
N GLU A 39 0.81 13.22 -5.90
CA GLU A 39 1.07 12.65 -7.21
C GLU A 39 1.81 13.66 -8.11
N ASP A 40 1.39 14.93 -8.10
CA ASP A 40 2.02 16.01 -8.87
C ASP A 40 3.48 16.30 -8.43
N LYS A 41 3.86 15.86 -7.23
CA LYS A 41 5.22 16.00 -6.69
C LYS A 41 6.07 14.74 -6.92
N MET A 42 5.51 13.69 -7.50
CA MET A 42 6.27 12.50 -7.85
C MET A 42 7.26 12.84 -8.96
N VAL A 43 8.49 12.35 -8.81
CA VAL A 43 9.55 12.57 -9.81
C VAL A 43 9.70 11.31 -10.63
N ARG A 44 9.56 11.42 -11.95
CA ARG A 44 9.87 10.31 -12.87
C ARG A 44 11.34 9.92 -12.70
N THR A 45 11.60 8.63 -12.51
CA THR A 45 12.97 8.12 -12.39
C THR A 45 13.44 7.59 -13.75
N SER A 46 14.47 8.22 -14.30
CA SER A 46 14.97 7.98 -15.67
C SER A 46 15.97 6.81 -15.78
N HIS A 47 16.30 6.12 -14.70
CA HIS A 47 17.56 5.36 -14.63
C HIS A 47 17.48 3.88 -14.33
N GLN A 48 16.30 3.29 -14.08
CA GLN A 48 16.28 1.91 -13.61
C GLN A 48 16.11 0.86 -14.70
N HIS A 49 15.11 0.90 -15.58
CA HIS A 49 15.04 0.02 -16.76
C HIS A 49 14.06 0.66 -17.75
N GLU A 50 14.49 0.98 -18.97
CA GLU A 50 13.55 1.36 -20.03
C GLU A 50 12.81 0.10 -20.47
N ILE A 51 11.63 -0.10 -19.90
CA ILE A 51 10.74 -1.18 -20.28
C ILE A 51 9.56 -0.54 -20.96
N GLU A 52 9.31 -0.97 -22.19
CA GLU A 52 8.19 -0.51 -22.97
C GLU A 52 6.89 -0.67 -22.17
N GLY A 53 6.12 0.42 -22.09
CA GLY A 53 4.87 0.47 -21.34
C GLY A 53 5.01 0.55 -19.82
N ILE A 54 6.20 0.80 -19.24
CA ILE A 54 6.36 1.08 -17.81
C ILE A 54 7.12 2.39 -17.58
N GLU A 55 6.53 3.28 -16.79
CA GLU A 55 7.19 4.48 -16.30
C GLU A 55 7.37 4.40 -14.77
N PHE A 56 8.58 4.68 -14.30
CA PHE A 56 8.91 4.64 -12.88
C PHE A 56 8.84 6.04 -12.27
N PHE A 57 8.33 6.11 -11.04
CA PHE A 57 8.17 7.33 -10.28
C PHE A 57 8.65 7.13 -8.85
N GLN A 58 9.24 8.18 -8.30
CA GLN A 58 9.61 8.27 -6.91
C GLN A 58 8.75 9.30 -6.20
N ALA A 59 8.12 8.86 -5.12
CA ALA A 59 7.30 9.73 -4.30
C ALA A 59 8.14 10.78 -3.55
N PRO A 60 7.61 12.00 -3.32
CA PRO A 60 8.32 13.03 -2.57
C PRO A 60 8.58 12.57 -1.13
N GLN A 61 9.60 13.14 -0.50
CA GLN A 61 9.82 12.93 0.93
C GLN A 61 8.86 13.80 1.74
N ILE A 62 8.18 13.20 2.72
CA ILE A 62 7.23 13.91 3.58
C ILE A 62 7.94 14.90 4.51
N ASN A 63 9.16 14.59 4.96
CA ASN A 63 9.93 15.47 5.84
C ASN A 63 10.37 16.80 5.19
N THR A 64 10.36 16.89 3.86
CA THR A 64 10.69 18.14 3.13
C THR A 64 9.49 19.09 3.03
N ILE A 65 8.31 18.64 3.46
CA ILE A 65 7.06 19.40 3.40
C ILE A 65 6.90 20.22 4.69
N SER A 66 7.83 21.15 4.94
CA SER A 66 7.80 22.36 5.81
C SER A 66 7.05 22.36 7.17
N SER A 67 6.59 21.23 7.71
CA SER A 67 5.86 21.15 8.99
C SER A 67 5.98 19.76 9.60
N PRO A 68 6.10 19.64 10.93
CA PRO A 68 6.20 18.35 11.60
C PRO A 68 4.92 17.55 11.40
N VAL A 69 5.00 16.56 10.52
CA VAL A 69 3.96 15.57 10.26
C VAL A 69 3.99 14.56 11.40
N GLY A 70 2.99 14.60 12.26
CA GLY A 70 2.73 13.59 13.27
C GLY A 70 1.30 13.13 13.10
N LEU A 71 1.11 11.82 13.00
CA LEU A 71 -0.20 11.22 12.86
C LEU A 71 -0.56 10.55 14.17
N ASN A 72 -1.59 11.05 14.84
CA ASN A 72 -2.17 10.31 15.95
C ASN A 72 -3.20 9.36 15.39
N LEU A 73 -3.36 8.20 15.99
CA LEU A 73 -4.34 7.21 15.54
C LEU A 73 -5.26 6.87 16.70
N ARG A 74 -6.53 7.25 16.54
CA ARG A 74 -7.54 7.07 17.59
C ARG A 74 -8.24 5.73 17.46
N LEU A 75 -8.30 4.95 18.54
CA LEU A 75 -9.14 3.75 18.60
C LEU A 75 -10.55 4.09 19.09
N ASN A 76 -11.55 3.37 18.59
CA ASN A 76 -12.90 3.42 19.12
C ASN A 76 -12.99 2.83 20.53
N GLN A 77 -14.02 3.25 21.26
CA GLN A 77 -14.29 2.78 22.61
C GLN A 77 -14.42 1.25 22.66
N GLY A 78 -13.66 0.60 23.54
CA GLY A 78 -13.69 -0.85 23.75
C GLY A 78 -12.76 -1.64 22.83
N LYS A 79 -12.00 -0.96 21.95
CA LYS A 79 -11.05 -1.57 21.01
C LYS A 79 -9.59 -1.42 21.42
N GLU A 80 -9.33 -0.79 22.55
CA GLU A 80 -7.98 -0.43 23.04
C GLU A 80 -7.15 -1.64 23.45
N THR A 81 -7.78 -2.80 23.61
CA THR A 81 -7.14 -4.07 24.00
C THR A 81 -7.04 -5.07 22.84
N GLU A 82 -7.57 -4.73 21.66
CA GLU A 82 -7.42 -5.61 20.49
C GLU A 82 -5.97 -5.65 20.02
N LEU A 83 -5.49 -6.85 19.71
CA LEU A 83 -4.16 -7.03 19.12
C LEU A 83 -4.17 -6.44 17.71
N LEU A 84 -3.24 -5.51 17.48
CA LEU A 84 -3.11 -4.82 16.22
C LEU A 84 -2.28 -5.67 15.24
N PRO A 85 -2.69 -5.78 13.97
CA PRO A 85 -1.87 -6.42 12.96
C PRO A 85 -0.58 -5.64 12.70
N ASP A 86 0.44 -6.32 12.19
CA ASP A 86 1.72 -5.70 11.85
C ASP A 86 1.65 -4.87 10.57
N ILE A 87 0.76 -5.22 9.64
CA ILE A 87 0.48 -4.46 8.42
C ILE A 87 -1.02 -4.31 8.23
N TRP A 88 -1.46 -3.09 8.01
CA TRP A 88 -2.87 -2.74 7.81
C TRP A 88 -2.96 -1.30 7.31
N GLY A 89 -4.16 -0.78 7.10
CA GLY A 89 -4.32 0.51 6.44
C GLY A 89 -5.68 1.12 6.66
N VAL A 90 -5.70 2.45 6.79
CA VAL A 90 -6.90 3.25 6.98
C VAL A 90 -6.86 4.60 6.29
N ASN A 91 -8.01 5.03 5.79
CA ASN A 91 -8.16 6.26 5.03
C ASN A 91 -7.09 6.40 3.93
N SER A 92 -6.80 5.28 3.24
CA SER A 92 -5.76 5.22 2.21
C SER A 92 -4.36 5.55 2.74
N GLN A 93 -4.04 5.10 3.94
CA GLN A 93 -2.70 5.14 4.51
C GLN A 93 -2.36 3.73 4.93
N LEU A 94 -1.15 3.28 4.59
CA LEU A 94 -0.63 1.99 5.00
C LEU A 94 0.16 2.16 6.29
N PHE A 95 -0.18 1.38 7.31
CA PHE A 95 0.45 1.35 8.62
C PHE A 95 1.22 0.06 8.78
N VAL A 96 2.42 0.19 9.32
CA VAL A 96 3.34 -0.92 9.53
C VAL A 96 3.92 -0.87 10.93
N SER A 97 4.09 -2.03 11.56
CA SER A 97 4.84 -2.15 12.81
C SER A 97 6.34 -2.04 12.56
N ASP A 98 7.11 -1.87 13.64
CA ASP A 98 8.58 -1.87 13.60
C ASP A 98 9.17 -3.16 13.01
N ARG A 99 8.46 -4.28 13.19
CA ARG A 99 8.81 -5.58 12.61
C ARG A 99 8.75 -5.53 11.08
N VAL A 100 7.64 -5.05 10.51
CA VAL A 100 7.50 -4.92 9.04
C VAL A 100 8.50 -3.93 8.48
N LYS A 101 8.69 -2.79 9.15
CA LYS A 101 9.73 -1.81 8.79
C LYS A 101 11.10 -2.49 8.68
N SER A 102 11.50 -3.25 9.70
CA SER A 102 12.80 -3.94 9.73
C SER A 102 12.97 -4.92 8.57
N VAL A 103 11.90 -5.65 8.22
CA VAL A 103 11.92 -6.56 7.06
C VAL A 103 12.05 -5.79 5.75
N VAL A 104 11.29 -4.71 5.58
CA VAL A 104 11.33 -3.90 4.35
C VAL A 104 12.70 -3.25 4.19
N GLU A 105 13.28 -2.67 5.23
CA GLU A 105 14.63 -2.07 5.19
C GLU A 105 15.75 -3.10 4.92
N MET A 106 15.53 -4.37 5.29
CA MET A 106 16.47 -5.46 5.00
C MET A 106 16.40 -5.93 3.55
N ILE A 107 15.20 -5.98 2.95
CA ILE A 107 14.99 -6.57 1.62
C ILE A 107 14.98 -5.54 0.51
N ASP A 108 14.44 -4.34 0.77
CA ASP A 108 14.32 -3.27 -0.21
C ASP A 108 15.37 -2.19 0.02
N THR A 109 16.23 -1.98 -0.98
CA THR A 109 17.28 -0.95 -0.94
C THR A 109 16.73 0.47 -1.13
N MET A 110 15.47 0.63 -1.52
CA MET A 110 14.86 1.94 -1.63
C MET A 110 14.58 2.57 -0.26
N HIS A 111 15.02 3.82 -0.10
CA HIS A 111 14.71 4.61 1.09
C HIS A 111 13.24 5.05 1.13
N HIS A 112 12.38 4.20 1.67
CA HIS A 112 11.01 4.53 2.09
C HIS A 112 11.00 5.37 3.37
N GLU A 113 9.86 6.00 3.69
CA GLU A 113 9.73 6.76 4.94
C GLU A 113 8.74 6.10 5.90
N TYR A 114 9.08 6.16 7.19
CA TYR A 114 8.31 5.60 8.29
C TYR A 114 7.99 6.72 9.27
N ILE A 115 6.80 7.30 9.16
CA ILE A 115 6.38 8.43 9.98
C ILE A 115 5.82 7.86 11.29
N PRO A 116 6.42 8.15 12.46
CA PRO A 116 5.94 7.62 13.72
C PRO A 116 4.50 8.03 13.99
N ILE A 117 3.69 7.10 14.51
CA ILE A 117 2.32 7.38 14.92
C ILE A 117 2.18 7.31 16.43
N GLN A 118 1.31 8.16 16.97
CA GLN A 118 0.93 8.11 18.38
C GLN A 118 -0.46 7.50 18.51
N TRP A 119 -0.57 6.39 19.23
CA TRP A 119 -1.85 5.80 19.54
C TRP A 119 -2.56 6.58 20.62
N ILE A 120 -3.85 6.85 20.42
CA ILE A 120 -4.71 7.48 21.43
C ILE A 120 -6.02 6.71 21.56
N ASP A 121 -6.61 6.72 22.76
CA ASP A 121 -7.94 6.17 23.01
C ASP A 121 -9.04 7.10 22.51
N TYR A 122 -10.29 6.65 22.63
CA TYR A 122 -11.47 7.43 22.23
C TYR A 122 -11.58 8.79 22.96
N LEU A 123 -10.94 8.93 24.14
CA LEU A 123 -10.86 10.16 24.93
C LEU A 123 -9.64 11.03 24.56
N GLY A 124 -8.79 10.58 23.63
CA GLY A 124 -7.58 11.27 23.20
C GLY A 124 -6.37 11.08 24.10
N LYS A 125 -6.41 10.12 25.05
CA LYS A 125 -5.26 9.81 25.91
C LYS A 125 -4.31 8.84 25.20
N PRO A 126 -2.99 8.97 25.37
CA PRO A 126 -2.03 8.06 24.75
C PRO A 126 -2.25 6.61 25.18
N ILE A 127 -2.26 5.70 24.21
CA ILE A 127 -2.21 4.24 24.43
C ILE A 127 -0.76 3.79 24.23
N ARG A 128 -0.28 2.94 25.14
CA ARG A 128 0.99 2.23 24.95
C ARG A 128 0.74 0.96 24.17
N THR A 129 1.37 0.83 23.02
CA THR A 129 1.41 -0.40 22.24
C THR A 129 2.68 -1.19 22.59
N GLU A 130 2.63 -2.52 22.42
CA GLU A 130 3.80 -3.38 22.65
C GLU A 130 4.91 -3.14 21.61
N THR A 131 4.53 -2.70 20.41
CA THR A 131 5.44 -2.36 19.31
C THR A 131 5.17 -0.96 18.79
N ASN A 132 6.20 -0.33 18.22
CA ASN A 132 6.05 0.95 17.54
C ASN A 132 5.37 0.75 16.19
N TYR A 133 4.57 1.74 15.78
CA TYR A 133 3.92 1.76 14.48
C TYR A 133 4.27 3.02 13.71
N TYR A 134 4.20 2.90 12.40
CA TYR A 134 4.54 3.93 11.46
C TYR A 134 3.48 4.03 10.38
N TRP A 135 3.15 5.25 9.97
CA TRP A 135 2.59 5.46 8.65
C TRP A 135 3.70 5.23 7.64
N PHE A 136 3.51 4.21 6.82
CA PHE A 136 4.45 3.80 5.79
C PHE A 136 4.19 4.59 4.51
N ASN A 137 5.16 5.43 4.16
CA ASN A 137 5.23 6.06 2.87
C ASN A 137 6.09 5.21 1.94
N GLN A 138 5.44 4.30 1.24
CA GLN A 138 6.02 3.58 0.12
C GLN A 138 6.36 4.61 -0.99
N ARG A 139 7.53 4.48 -1.62
CA ARG A 139 8.05 5.52 -2.54
C ARG A 139 8.28 5.07 -3.98
N ARG A 140 8.18 3.77 -4.28
CA ARG A 140 8.32 3.21 -5.64
C ARG A 140 6.95 3.12 -6.30
N PHE A 141 6.65 4.07 -7.17
CA PHE A 141 5.42 4.09 -7.95
C PHE A 141 5.71 3.74 -9.41
N LEU A 142 4.78 3.06 -10.07
CA LEU A 142 4.89 2.65 -11.46
C LEU A 142 3.61 3.00 -12.21
N SER A 143 3.73 3.65 -13.37
CA SER A 143 2.64 3.74 -14.34
C SER A 143 2.86 2.67 -15.40
N ILE A 144 1.92 1.74 -15.48
CA ILE A 144 1.90 0.66 -16.46
C ILE A 144 0.89 1.03 -17.53
N GLU A 145 1.32 1.05 -18.77
CA GLU A 145 0.46 1.36 -19.92
C GLU A 145 -0.61 0.28 -20.07
N PRO A 146 -1.90 0.67 -20.03
CA PRO A 146 -3.00 -0.28 -20.10
C PRO A 146 -3.01 -1.00 -21.47
N LEU A 147 -3.61 -2.19 -21.49
CA LEU A 147 -4.01 -2.86 -22.73
C LEU A 147 -5.44 -2.49 -23.11
N SER A 148 -5.81 -2.75 -24.38
CA SER A 148 -7.20 -2.63 -24.84
C SER A 148 -8.14 -3.66 -24.21
N ARG A 149 -7.59 -4.76 -23.68
CA ARG A 149 -8.33 -5.76 -22.92
C ARG A 149 -8.20 -5.53 -21.42
N ILE A 150 -9.18 -6.02 -20.69
CA ILE A 150 -9.17 -6.12 -19.23
C ILE A 150 -8.88 -7.56 -18.80
N ALA A 151 -8.19 -7.74 -17.68
CA ALA A 151 -8.00 -9.03 -17.05
C ALA A 151 -9.26 -9.43 -16.29
N LYS A 152 -9.68 -10.68 -16.43
CA LYS A 152 -10.84 -11.23 -15.74
C LYS A 152 -10.47 -11.77 -14.37
N CYS A 153 -11.45 -11.87 -13.47
CA CYS A 153 -11.25 -12.36 -12.11
C CYS A 153 -10.68 -13.80 -12.09
N GLU A 154 -11.11 -14.64 -13.03
CA GLU A 154 -10.64 -16.02 -13.18
C GLU A 154 -9.16 -16.09 -13.59
N GLU A 155 -8.68 -15.12 -14.36
CA GLU A 155 -7.26 -15.02 -14.73
C GLU A 155 -6.41 -14.53 -13.56
N LEU A 156 -6.98 -13.69 -12.69
CA LEU A 156 -6.25 -13.04 -11.60
C LEU A 156 -6.23 -13.84 -10.31
N GLY A 157 -7.25 -14.68 -10.08
CA GLY A 157 -7.48 -15.33 -8.78
C GLY A 157 -8.05 -14.38 -7.73
N PHE A 158 -8.40 -13.14 -8.09
CA PHE A 158 -9.02 -12.14 -7.22
C PHE A 158 -9.88 -11.16 -8.02
N TYR A 159 -10.70 -10.37 -7.33
CA TYR A 159 -11.46 -9.29 -7.95
C TYR A 159 -10.59 -8.02 -7.98
N PRO A 160 -10.13 -7.57 -9.16
CA PRO A 160 -9.41 -6.31 -9.28
C PRO A 160 -10.35 -5.16 -8.88
N LEU A 161 -9.79 -4.07 -8.34
CA LEU A 161 -10.57 -2.85 -8.15
C LEU A 161 -10.76 -2.15 -9.49
N ASP A 162 -11.77 -1.27 -9.56
CA ASP A 162 -11.96 -0.37 -10.69
C ASP A 162 -10.62 0.26 -11.10
N LEU A 163 -10.28 0.12 -12.38
CA LEU A 163 -9.06 0.65 -12.98
C LEU A 163 -7.78 -0.14 -12.66
N GLU A 164 -7.88 -1.35 -12.08
CA GLU A 164 -6.75 -2.28 -12.02
C GLU A 164 -6.71 -3.25 -13.21
N GLU A 165 -7.84 -3.50 -13.88
CA GLU A 165 -8.01 -4.64 -14.77
C GLU A 165 -7.15 -4.57 -16.04
N ASP A 166 -7.00 -3.38 -16.61
CA ASP A 166 -6.30 -3.15 -17.88
C ASP A 166 -4.77 -3.21 -17.74
N PHE A 167 -4.21 -2.69 -16.64
CA PHE A 167 -2.77 -2.80 -16.38
C PHE A 167 -2.42 -4.19 -15.86
N LEU A 168 -3.31 -4.85 -15.11
CA LEU A 168 -3.11 -6.24 -14.74
C LEU A 168 -3.10 -7.16 -15.98
N ALA A 169 -3.92 -6.86 -16.99
CA ALA A 169 -3.84 -7.54 -18.29
C ALA A 169 -2.47 -7.35 -18.95
N ARG A 170 -1.89 -6.13 -18.90
CA ARG A 170 -0.53 -5.87 -19.40
C ARG A 170 0.50 -6.76 -18.72
N ILE A 171 0.42 -6.93 -17.40
CA ILE A 171 1.35 -7.77 -16.64
C ILE A 171 1.21 -9.25 -17.03
N ILE A 172 -0.01 -9.73 -17.26
CA ILE A 172 -0.26 -11.12 -17.66
C ILE A 172 0.29 -11.38 -19.07
N ASP A 173 0.01 -10.48 -20.02
CA ASP A 173 0.27 -10.70 -21.45
C ASP A 173 1.70 -10.40 -21.87
N THR A 174 2.46 -9.66 -21.06
CA THR A 174 3.79 -9.19 -21.42
C THR A 174 4.84 -9.76 -20.46
N PRO A 175 5.48 -10.90 -20.79
CA PRO A 175 6.44 -11.57 -19.89
C PRO A 175 7.57 -10.67 -19.41
N SER A 176 8.10 -9.79 -20.27
CA SER A 176 9.18 -8.86 -19.90
C SER A 176 8.75 -7.84 -18.83
N VAL A 177 7.51 -7.35 -18.89
CA VAL A 177 6.90 -6.50 -17.85
C VAL A 177 6.84 -7.29 -16.54
N ARG A 178 6.29 -8.51 -16.57
CA ARG A 178 6.18 -9.37 -15.38
C ARG A 178 7.53 -9.66 -14.75
N GLU A 179 8.50 -10.14 -15.53
CA GLU A 179 9.85 -10.47 -15.06
C GLU A 179 10.53 -9.29 -14.38
N THR A 180 10.27 -8.07 -14.86
CA THR A 180 10.79 -6.87 -14.20
C THR A 180 10.10 -6.63 -12.87
N LEU A 181 8.77 -6.65 -12.84
CA LEU A 181 8.00 -6.37 -11.64
C LEU A 181 8.29 -7.39 -10.53
N GLU A 182 8.59 -8.64 -10.88
CA GLU A 182 9.00 -9.68 -9.93
C GLU A 182 10.35 -9.42 -9.25
N ARG A 183 11.20 -8.55 -9.83
CA ARG A 183 12.47 -8.13 -9.22
C ARG A 183 12.31 -6.98 -8.23
N LEU A 184 11.16 -6.30 -8.24
CA LEU A 184 10.88 -5.17 -7.36
C LEU A 184 10.29 -5.70 -6.04
N PRO A 185 10.94 -5.49 -4.88
CA PRO A 185 10.46 -6.04 -3.61
C PRO A 185 9.07 -5.55 -3.21
N ILE A 186 8.83 -4.24 -3.36
CA ILE A 186 7.54 -3.60 -3.11
C ILE A 186 7.31 -2.42 -4.07
N TRP A 187 6.12 -2.31 -4.63
CA TRP A 187 5.76 -1.20 -5.52
C TRP A 187 4.27 -0.92 -5.49
N GLN A 188 3.87 0.23 -6.03
CA GLN A 188 2.47 0.59 -6.18
C GLN A 188 2.20 1.11 -7.59
N HIS A 189 1.07 0.70 -8.17
CA HIS A 189 0.63 1.26 -9.45
C HIS A 189 0.06 2.67 -9.26
N CYS A 190 0.39 3.58 -10.17
CA CYS A 190 -0.24 4.88 -10.30
C CYS A 190 -0.62 5.16 -11.76
N ARG A 191 -1.72 5.88 -11.98
CA ARG A 191 -2.14 6.33 -13.32
C ARG A 191 -1.78 7.81 -13.47
N MET A 192 -0.68 8.11 -14.14
CA MET A 192 -0.23 9.51 -14.30
C MET A 192 -0.82 10.21 -15.55
N ASN A 193 -1.42 9.47 -16.49
CA ASN A 193 -1.73 9.99 -17.84
C ASN A 193 -3.23 10.09 -18.21
N VAL A 194 -4.17 10.01 -17.28
CA VAL A 194 -5.60 10.29 -17.58
C VAL A 194 -5.88 11.74 -17.22
N GLU A 195 -6.06 12.58 -18.25
CA GLU A 195 -6.44 13.99 -18.22
C GLU A 195 -6.73 14.59 -16.83
N ALA A 196 -5.67 15.12 -16.23
CA ALA A 196 -5.50 16.19 -15.22
C ALA A 196 -6.45 16.37 -14.00
N HIS A 197 -7.63 15.76 -13.91
CA HIS A 197 -8.57 16.07 -12.81
C HIS A 197 -9.20 14.86 -12.12
N HIS A 198 -9.05 13.64 -12.66
CA HIS A 198 -9.66 12.43 -12.10
C HIS A 198 -8.68 11.36 -11.61
N CYS A 199 -7.38 11.46 -11.91
CA CYS A 199 -6.35 10.51 -11.42
C CYS A 199 -5.91 10.72 -9.96
N LYS A 200 -6.80 11.20 -9.08
CA LYS A 200 -6.51 11.33 -7.64
C LYS A 200 -6.73 9.99 -6.95
N ASN A 201 -5.93 8.97 -7.31
CA ASN A 201 -5.94 7.62 -6.75
C ASN A 201 -5.34 7.54 -5.33
N LEU A 202 -5.45 8.64 -4.56
CA LEU A 202 -5.16 8.65 -3.14
C LEU A 202 -5.88 7.50 -2.42
N LYS A 203 -7.11 7.17 -2.86
CA LYS A 203 -8.00 6.17 -2.27
C LYS A 203 -7.40 4.76 -2.13
N TYR A 204 -6.36 4.44 -2.93
CA TYR A 204 -5.81 3.09 -3.03
C TYR A 204 -4.37 2.95 -2.52
N ARG A 205 -3.86 3.92 -1.75
CA ARG A 205 -2.55 3.87 -1.07
C ARG A 205 -2.38 2.75 -0.04
N CYS A 206 -3.44 2.00 0.22
CA CYS A 206 -3.42 0.75 0.99
C CYS A 206 -3.18 -0.50 0.11
N ILE A 207 -2.94 -0.32 -1.20
CA ILE A 207 -2.60 -1.39 -2.13
C ILE A 207 -1.12 -1.31 -2.45
N VAL A 208 -0.42 -2.41 -2.18
CA VAL A 208 0.98 -2.57 -2.60
C VAL A 208 1.15 -3.92 -3.25
N TYR A 209 2.05 -3.98 -4.21
CA TYR A 209 2.44 -5.20 -4.88
C TYR A 209 3.80 -5.62 -4.33
N LEU A 210 3.93 -6.90 -3.98
CA LEU A 210 5.11 -7.48 -3.36
C LEU A 210 5.65 -8.60 -4.25
N ASN A 211 6.96 -8.80 -4.26
CA ASN A 211 7.52 -10.01 -4.86
C ASN A 211 7.60 -11.17 -3.85
N GLN A 212 7.95 -12.36 -4.34
CA GLN A 212 8.13 -13.56 -3.53
C GLN A 212 9.12 -13.35 -2.38
N VAL A 213 10.27 -12.74 -2.64
CA VAL A 213 11.35 -12.56 -1.66
C VAL A 213 10.85 -11.74 -0.47
N MET A 214 10.10 -10.66 -0.73
CA MET A 214 9.50 -9.84 0.32
C MET A 214 8.45 -10.63 1.12
N VAL A 215 7.55 -11.36 0.46
CA VAL A 215 6.52 -12.16 1.15
C VAL A 215 7.12 -13.24 2.04
N ASP A 216 8.14 -13.96 1.55
CA ASP A 216 8.82 -14.99 2.32
C ASP A 216 9.52 -14.40 3.55
N ALA A 217 10.15 -13.22 3.39
CA ALA A 217 10.78 -12.52 4.50
C ALA A 217 9.76 -12.03 5.55
N LEU A 218 8.61 -11.51 5.13
CA LEU A 218 7.53 -11.11 6.04
C LEU A 218 6.99 -12.32 6.82
N ARG A 219 6.72 -13.44 6.13
CA ARG A 219 6.24 -14.68 6.76
C ARG A 219 7.26 -15.27 7.72
N LYS A 220 8.55 -15.30 7.34
CA LYS A 220 9.64 -15.80 8.19
C LYS A 220 9.79 -15.00 9.50
N ASN A 221 9.35 -13.74 9.52
CA ASN A 221 9.38 -12.88 10.69
C ASN A 221 8.02 -12.84 11.42
N ASP A 222 7.11 -13.78 11.15
CA ASP A 222 5.80 -13.88 11.80
C ASP A 222 4.97 -12.58 11.71
N VAL A 223 5.07 -11.87 10.57
CA VAL A 223 4.27 -10.67 10.32
C VAL A 223 2.79 -11.03 10.23
N VAL A 224 1.96 -10.42 11.07
CA VAL A 224 0.51 -10.62 11.06
C VAL A 224 -0.22 -9.50 10.31
N GLY A 225 -1.44 -9.78 9.82
CA GLY A 225 -2.23 -8.80 9.05
C GLY A 225 -2.18 -8.96 7.54
N MET A 226 -1.27 -9.78 7.02
CA MET A 226 -1.24 -10.14 5.60
C MET A 226 -2.41 -11.03 5.17
N ASP A 227 -2.97 -11.80 6.10
CA ASP A 227 -4.04 -12.77 5.85
C ASP A 227 -5.41 -12.34 6.41
N LEU A 228 -5.59 -11.12 6.96
CA LEU A 228 -6.83 -10.72 7.65
C LEU A 228 -7.95 -10.20 6.70
N PHE A 229 -9.22 -10.48 7.02
CA PHE A 229 -10.32 -10.75 6.06
C PHE A 229 -11.50 -9.75 6.06
N THR A 230 -12.14 -9.45 4.90
CA THR A 230 -13.64 -9.25 4.73
C THR A 230 -14.11 -9.36 3.26
N ARG A 231 -15.41 -9.72 3.11
CA ARG A 231 -16.14 -10.31 1.97
C ARG A 231 -16.33 -9.47 0.68
N SER A 232 -16.02 -8.18 0.65
CA SER A 232 -16.54 -7.32 -0.43
C SER A 232 -15.71 -7.26 -1.72
N ASN A 233 -14.44 -7.67 -1.74
CA ASN A 233 -13.55 -7.46 -2.91
C ASN A 233 -12.53 -8.61 -3.11
N GLY A 234 -12.95 -9.88 -3.14
CA GLY A 234 -12.05 -11.03 -3.35
C GLY A 234 -12.80 -12.37 -3.43
N GLN A 235 -12.28 -13.36 -4.18
CA GLN A 235 -12.61 -14.75 -3.88
C GLN A 235 -11.90 -15.10 -2.56
N GLY A 236 -12.62 -15.60 -1.56
CA GLY A 236 -11.98 -16.17 -0.37
C GLY A 236 -11.38 -15.19 0.66
N GLU A 237 -11.78 -13.91 0.67
CA GLU A 237 -11.48 -12.99 1.79
C GLU A 237 -10.00 -12.57 1.97
N GLU A 238 -9.13 -12.76 0.98
CA GLU A 238 -7.68 -12.55 1.15
C GLU A 238 -7.26 -11.06 1.17
N SER A 239 -6.29 -10.73 2.03
CA SER A 239 -5.54 -9.45 2.03
C SER A 239 -4.27 -9.52 1.19
N LEU A 240 -3.78 -10.72 0.88
CA LEU A 240 -2.62 -10.99 0.04
C LEU A 240 -2.99 -12.04 -1.01
N SER A 241 -3.11 -11.62 -2.27
CA SER A 241 -3.48 -12.50 -3.39
C SER A 241 -2.32 -12.69 -4.35
N VAL A 242 -2.11 -13.92 -4.82
CA VAL A 242 -1.11 -14.22 -5.85
C VAL A 242 -1.64 -13.76 -7.20
N LEU A 243 -0.89 -12.94 -7.92
CA LEU A 243 -1.18 -12.69 -9.33
C LEU A 243 -0.82 -13.93 -10.12
N ALA A 244 -1.83 -14.62 -10.66
CA ALA A 244 -1.65 -15.93 -11.27
C ALA A 244 -0.45 -15.97 -12.24
N SER A 245 0.35 -17.03 -12.15
CA SER A 245 1.25 -17.39 -13.23
C SER A 245 0.40 -17.82 -14.42
N SER A 246 0.72 -17.34 -15.61
CA SER A 246 0.30 -17.96 -16.87
C SER A 246 0.90 -19.37 -16.95
N LEU A 247 0.43 -20.27 -16.11
CA LEU A 247 0.61 -21.70 -16.28
C LEU A 247 -0.62 -22.15 -17.06
N PRO A 248 -0.44 -22.84 -18.20
CA PRO A 248 -1.57 -23.41 -18.90
C PRO A 248 -2.28 -24.35 -17.93
N SER A 249 -3.60 -24.17 -17.82
CA SER A 249 -4.48 -25.20 -17.27
C SER A 249 -4.06 -26.53 -17.90
N ARG A 250 -3.49 -27.43 -17.09
CA ARG A 250 -3.44 -28.83 -17.48
C ARG A 250 -4.90 -29.24 -17.64
N CYS A 251 -5.32 -29.38 -18.88
CA CYS A 251 -6.52 -30.13 -19.19
C CYS A 251 -6.23 -31.57 -18.77
N ASP A 252 -7.00 -32.05 -17.79
CA ASP A 252 -7.21 -33.48 -17.54
C ASP A 252 -7.91 -34.13 -18.74
#